data_AF-A0A641RET3-F1
#
_entry.id   AF-A0A641RET3-F1
#
_cell.length_a   1.000
_cell.length_b   1.000
_cell.length_c   1.000
_cell.angle_alpha   90.00
_cell.angle_beta   90.00
_cell.angle_gamma   90.00
#
_symmetry.space_group_name_H-M   'P 1'
#
loop_
_entity.id
_entity.type
_entity.pdbx_description
1 polymer ?
#
loop_
_entity_poly.entity_id
_entity_poly.type
_entity_poly.pdbx_seq_one_letter_code
_entity_poly.pdbx_strand_id
1 'polypeptide(L)'
;TEAMCLFKTTSDAHLEEVFDAGAETTVPDDVKWAGLDESQRTAVKRLYAWIRSCVPDGATSADLSTFKSEKFRDEISDYFDKAFLLTYYLWTDYFLAVDQRAKNMMLRTWDGLIWYITYYDGDTQMGKRNDCFLVYDYTTDRDTYDAEAGKYAFEGRDSWLWNLVLANLDADLKTQAQALRGVLTTSRVLDMLNVEQAGNWCDRAYNKSGELKYILPATQEMYGKVWPFIYALQGSNRAHREYFVRNRFALLDAKYGTSNFTSDNIDLYLARTAADTPDVLKITANEVYAFGYGTNNSPNIGNTGIIKKDAAASLSITGAYTVNDPLRVYGASRMKVLDMSGAADHLKNAFDLGKCTVLRELNLQSSGNGSTGWWLNIGNCKQLRKLNLRNQAQAKTGGSTSTELDLSAQTKLEELEARGTQVQSVVLAKGSPVTLLHLPGTLTSLRLEYLGRLTTGGLTLESYSKVKTFIFDSCPGIDWETLLG
;
A
#
# COMPACT_ATOMS: atom_id res chain seq x y z
N THR A 1 1.11 18.41 23.03
CA THR A 1 0.11 17.42 23.46
C THR A 1 0.50 16.96 24.85
N GLU A 2 -0.43 17.02 25.79
CA GLU A 2 -0.16 16.80 27.23
C GLU A 2 0.29 15.36 27.53
N ALA A 3 1.04 15.18 28.62
CA ALA A 3 1.55 13.88 29.04
C ALA A 3 0.44 12.86 29.33
N MET A 4 -0.67 13.32 29.92
CA MET A 4 -1.88 12.53 30.15
C MET A 4 -2.42 11.92 28.84
N CYS A 5 -2.63 12.76 27.82
CA CYS A 5 -3.10 12.36 26.49
C CYS A 5 -2.24 11.27 25.83
N LEU A 6 -0.95 11.23 26.15
CA LEU A 6 0.02 10.31 25.56
C LEU A 6 0.25 9.05 26.41
N PHE A 7 -0.45 8.88 27.53
CA PHE A 7 -0.18 7.82 28.51
C PHE A 7 1.26 7.87 29.04
N LYS A 8 1.84 9.07 29.11
CA LYS A 8 3.28 9.32 29.31
C LYS A 8 3.55 10.03 30.63
N THR A 9 2.97 9.52 31.72
CA THR A 9 3.27 10.03 33.07
C THR A 9 4.55 9.37 33.59
N THR A 10 5.25 9.97 34.55
CA THR A 10 6.53 9.43 35.09
C THR A 10 6.39 8.93 36.52
N SER A 11 5.33 9.34 37.21
CA SER A 11 4.97 8.90 38.56
C SER A 11 3.48 9.13 38.77
N ASP A 12 2.94 8.64 39.89
CA ASP A 12 1.58 8.99 40.27
C ASP A 12 1.46 10.48 40.58
N ALA A 13 2.42 11.09 41.26
CA ALA A 13 2.41 12.53 41.50
C ALA A 13 2.38 13.35 40.20
N HIS A 14 3.16 12.96 39.19
CA HIS A 14 3.13 13.61 37.87
C HIS A 14 1.78 13.39 37.16
N LEU A 15 1.17 12.20 37.28
CA LEU A 15 -0.18 11.96 36.78
C LEU A 15 -1.20 12.93 37.42
N GLU A 16 -1.16 13.11 38.74
CA GLU A 16 -2.08 14.02 39.45
C GLU A 16 -1.90 15.48 38.99
N GLU A 17 -0.65 15.91 38.79
CA GLU A 17 -0.31 17.25 38.32
C GLU A 17 -0.87 17.57 36.93
N VAL A 18 -0.82 16.59 36.01
CA VAL A 18 -1.19 16.81 34.59
C VAL A 18 -2.58 16.31 34.23
N PHE A 19 -3.31 15.71 35.18
CA PHE A 19 -4.64 15.16 34.92
C PHE A 19 -5.60 16.22 34.40
N ASP A 20 -5.75 17.33 35.14
CA ASP A 20 -6.73 18.37 34.84
C ASP A 20 -6.39 19.19 33.58
N ALA A 21 -5.14 19.11 33.11
CA ALA A 21 -4.70 19.75 31.86
C ALA A 21 -4.94 18.87 30.63
N GLY A 22 -5.00 17.54 30.79
CA GLY A 22 -5.05 16.60 29.67
C GLY A 22 -6.24 15.64 29.66
N ALA A 23 -7.09 15.64 30.69
CA ALA A 23 -8.30 14.84 30.75
C ALA A 23 -9.45 15.61 31.41
N GLU A 24 -10.66 15.31 30.95
CA GLU A 24 -11.92 15.74 31.54
C GLU A 24 -12.71 14.51 31.95
N THR A 25 -13.51 14.65 33.01
CA THR A 25 -14.34 13.56 33.52
C THR A 25 -15.75 13.72 32.96
N THR A 26 -16.32 12.64 32.42
CA THR A 26 -17.72 12.65 31.95
C THR A 26 -18.68 12.07 33.00
N VAL A 27 -18.15 11.31 33.96
CA VAL A 27 -18.90 10.68 35.04
C VAL A 27 -18.02 10.58 36.30
N PRO A 28 -18.24 11.41 37.34
CA PRO A 28 -19.08 12.60 37.32
C PRO A 28 -18.57 13.61 36.29
N ASP A 29 -19.47 14.45 35.78
CA ASP A 29 -19.16 15.38 34.69
C ASP A 29 -18.38 16.61 35.19
N ASP A 30 -17.32 16.99 34.46
CA ASP A 30 -16.46 18.16 34.67
C ASP A 30 -15.89 18.31 36.10
N VAL A 31 -15.60 17.18 36.75
CA VAL A 31 -14.92 17.15 38.04
C VAL A 31 -13.41 17.05 37.86
N LYS A 32 -12.67 17.94 38.54
CA LYS A 32 -11.21 17.93 38.61
C LYS A 32 -10.67 16.76 39.43
N TRP A 33 -9.39 16.44 39.29
CA TRP A 33 -8.73 15.33 39.99
C TRP A 33 -9.06 15.27 41.50
N ALA A 34 -9.03 16.42 42.16
CA ALA A 34 -9.30 16.54 43.60
C ALA A 34 -10.72 16.12 43.99
N GLY A 35 -11.69 16.21 43.08
CA GLY A 35 -13.08 15.83 43.30
C GLY A 35 -13.43 14.39 42.92
N LEU A 36 -12.51 13.65 42.32
CA LEU A 36 -12.69 12.21 42.06
C LEU A 36 -12.68 11.42 43.37
N ASP A 37 -13.50 10.38 43.45
CA ASP A 37 -13.48 9.48 44.59
C ASP A 37 -12.21 8.60 44.62
N GLU A 38 -11.99 7.88 45.72
CA GLU A 38 -10.82 7.02 45.88
C GLU A 38 -10.77 5.88 44.86
N SER A 39 -11.91 5.28 44.52
CA SER A 39 -11.98 4.17 43.56
C SER A 39 -11.62 4.62 42.15
N GLN A 40 -12.08 5.81 41.74
CA GLN A 40 -11.79 6.42 40.45
C GLN A 40 -10.32 6.78 40.33
N ARG A 41 -9.75 7.45 41.34
CA ARG A 41 -8.32 7.78 41.38
C ARG A 41 -7.45 6.52 41.34
N THR A 42 -7.86 5.49 42.07
CA THR A 42 -7.18 4.18 42.08
C THR A 42 -7.21 3.52 40.72
N ALA A 43 -8.35 3.52 40.02
CA ALA A 43 -8.47 2.94 38.69
C ALA A 43 -7.56 3.65 37.66
N VAL A 44 -7.54 4.98 37.67
CA VAL A 44 -6.67 5.77 36.77
C VAL A 44 -5.19 5.53 37.10
N LYS A 45 -4.82 5.59 38.39
CA LYS A 45 -3.44 5.29 38.84
C LYS A 45 -3.01 3.88 38.43
N ARG A 46 -3.87 2.88 38.63
CA ARG A 46 -3.61 1.49 38.24
C ARG A 46 -3.26 1.38 36.76
N LEU A 47 -4.08 1.97 35.88
CA LEU A 47 -3.83 1.93 34.44
C LEU A 47 -2.51 2.59 34.06
N TYR A 48 -2.29 3.82 34.53
CA TYR A 48 -1.10 4.58 34.14
C TYR A 48 0.16 3.95 34.74
N ALA A 49 0.16 3.56 36.02
CA ALA A 49 1.28 2.88 36.65
C ALA A 49 1.68 1.60 35.90
N TRP A 50 0.71 0.81 35.45
CA TRP A 50 0.98 -0.36 34.63
C TRP A 50 1.63 0.01 33.29
N ILE A 51 1.05 0.94 32.53
CA ILE A 51 1.63 1.39 31.24
C ILE A 51 3.07 1.86 31.45
N ARG A 52 3.32 2.71 32.46
CA ARG A 52 4.68 3.18 32.79
C ARG A 52 5.62 2.02 33.07
N SER A 53 5.19 1.04 33.86
CA SER A 53 6.00 -0.14 34.24
C SER A 53 6.30 -1.08 33.07
N CYS A 54 5.54 -0.98 31.98
CA CYS A 54 5.77 -1.75 30.76
C CYS A 54 6.81 -1.11 29.84
N VAL A 55 7.13 0.18 29.99
CA VAL A 55 8.04 0.90 29.10
C VAL A 55 9.49 0.69 29.56
N PRO A 56 10.36 0.10 28.73
CA PRO A 56 11.78 -0.04 29.08
C PRO A 56 12.49 1.30 29.24
N ASP A 57 13.51 1.33 30.11
CA ASP A 57 14.35 2.51 30.29
C ASP A 57 15.02 2.93 28.98
N GLY A 58 14.93 4.22 28.64
CA GLY A 58 15.49 4.77 27.41
C GLY A 58 14.66 4.54 26.14
N ALA A 59 13.46 3.95 26.24
CA ALA A 59 12.58 3.77 25.10
C ALA A 59 12.24 5.09 24.38
N THR A 60 12.30 5.08 23.05
CA THR A 60 12.08 6.26 22.20
C THR A 60 11.12 5.96 21.06
N SER A 61 10.15 6.84 20.83
CA SER A 61 9.12 6.67 19.80
C SER A 61 9.69 6.74 18.37
N ALA A 62 10.95 7.18 18.23
CA ALA A 62 11.71 7.10 16.98
C ALA A 62 12.14 5.67 16.61
N ASP A 63 12.21 4.75 17.58
CA ASP A 63 12.59 3.35 17.37
C ASP A 63 11.69 2.42 18.19
N LEU A 64 10.69 1.83 17.52
CA LEU A 64 9.74 0.89 18.13
C LEU A 64 10.41 -0.34 18.74
N SER A 65 11.63 -0.72 18.30
CA SER A 65 12.33 -1.86 18.89
C SER A 65 12.71 -1.63 20.36
N THR A 66 12.84 -0.36 20.77
CA THR A 66 13.11 0.02 22.17
C THR A 66 11.91 -0.12 23.11
N PHE A 67 10.69 -0.34 22.56
CA PHE A 67 9.46 -0.55 23.32
C PHE A 67 9.11 -2.04 23.52
N LYS A 68 10.01 -2.96 23.21
CA LYS A 68 9.77 -4.41 23.43
C LYS A 68 9.61 -4.70 24.92
N SER A 69 8.50 -5.32 25.30
CA SER A 69 8.07 -5.52 26.68
C SER A 69 7.27 -6.82 26.82
N GLU A 70 7.85 -7.81 27.49
CA GLU A 70 7.17 -9.07 27.82
C GLU A 70 6.03 -8.83 28.81
N LYS A 71 6.26 -8.00 29.84
CA LYS A 71 5.24 -7.57 30.80
C LYS A 71 3.99 -7.03 30.10
N PHE A 72 4.15 -6.17 29.10
CA PHE A 72 3.01 -5.65 28.34
C PHE A 72 2.24 -6.76 27.63
N ARG A 73 2.94 -7.70 26.98
CA ARG A 73 2.29 -8.81 26.24
C ARG A 73 1.47 -9.70 27.16
N ASP A 74 1.99 -9.96 28.35
CA ASP A 74 1.40 -10.93 29.28
C ASP A 74 0.24 -10.31 30.07
N GLU A 75 0.36 -9.04 30.48
CA GLU A 75 -0.59 -8.40 31.38
C GLU A 75 -1.67 -7.56 30.66
N ILE A 76 -1.54 -7.26 29.36
CA ILE A 76 -2.48 -6.33 28.67
C ILE A 76 -3.96 -6.70 28.85
N SER A 77 -4.28 -8.00 28.88
CA SER A 77 -5.66 -8.48 29.01
C SER A 77 -6.25 -8.22 30.40
N ASP A 78 -5.43 -7.87 31.40
CA ASP A 78 -5.88 -7.47 32.75
C ASP A 78 -6.24 -5.98 32.84
N TYR A 79 -5.99 -5.21 31.77
CA TYR A 79 -6.20 -3.76 31.72
C TYR A 79 -7.06 -3.32 30.53
N PHE A 80 -7.08 -4.07 29.44
CA PHE A 80 -7.84 -3.77 28.24
C PHE A 80 -8.49 -5.03 27.68
N ASP A 81 -9.68 -4.89 27.09
CA ASP A 81 -10.10 -5.85 26.07
C ASP A 81 -9.15 -5.70 24.87
N LYS A 82 -8.28 -6.70 24.69
CA LYS A 82 -7.23 -6.66 23.67
C LYS A 82 -7.80 -6.53 22.27
N ALA A 83 -8.88 -7.23 21.94
CA ALA A 83 -9.48 -7.18 20.60
C ALA A 83 -10.06 -5.78 20.32
N PHE A 84 -10.73 -5.19 21.30
CA PHE A 84 -11.28 -3.85 21.22
C PHE A 84 -10.19 -2.78 21.05
N LEU A 85 -9.13 -2.82 21.87
CA LEU A 85 -8.02 -1.87 21.80
C LEU A 85 -7.33 -1.92 20.42
N LEU A 86 -7.04 -3.12 19.93
CA LEU A 86 -6.42 -3.31 18.62
C LEU A 86 -7.34 -2.88 17.49
N THR A 87 -8.65 -3.13 17.61
CA THR A 87 -9.65 -2.65 16.64
C THR A 87 -9.68 -1.13 16.59
N TYR A 88 -9.61 -0.45 17.74
CA TYR A 88 -9.51 1.01 17.78
C TYR A 88 -8.26 1.53 17.07
N TYR A 89 -7.10 0.93 17.35
CA TYR A 89 -5.85 1.29 16.67
C TYR A 89 -5.96 1.11 15.15
N LEU A 90 -6.48 -0.04 14.72
CA LEU A 90 -6.64 -0.36 13.31
C LEU A 90 -7.63 0.57 12.63
N TRP A 91 -8.80 0.82 13.23
CA TRP A 91 -9.79 1.75 12.67
C TRP A 91 -9.18 3.15 12.48
N THR A 92 -8.48 3.67 13.49
CA THR A 92 -7.81 4.98 13.38
C THR A 92 -6.68 4.96 12.36
N ASP A 93 -6.06 3.80 12.10
CA ASP A 93 -5.10 3.66 10.99
C ASP A 93 -5.83 3.69 9.65
N TYR A 94 -6.84 2.85 9.44
CA TYR A 94 -7.59 2.76 8.18
C TYR A 94 -8.21 4.08 7.74
N PHE A 95 -8.71 4.87 8.68
CA PHE A 95 -9.33 6.16 8.37
C PHE A 95 -8.34 7.34 8.39
N LEU A 96 -7.06 7.13 8.72
CA LEU A 96 -6.10 8.22 8.95
C LEU A 96 -6.66 9.24 9.95
N ALA A 97 -7.17 8.75 11.07
CA ALA A 97 -7.77 9.59 12.10
C ALA A 97 -6.65 10.07 13.04
N VAL A 98 -5.97 11.12 12.61
CA VAL A 98 -4.63 11.50 13.11
C VAL A 98 -4.60 11.96 14.57
N ASP A 99 -5.70 12.51 15.07
CA ASP A 99 -5.80 13.01 16.44
C ASP A 99 -6.20 11.92 17.45
N GLN A 100 -6.83 10.85 16.98
CA GLN A 100 -7.59 9.86 17.78
C GLN A 100 -6.75 8.96 18.70
N ARG A 101 -5.43 9.13 18.68
CA ARG A 101 -4.47 8.35 19.48
C ARG A 101 -3.83 9.16 20.60
N ALA A 102 -4.25 10.41 20.76
CA ALA A 102 -3.86 11.27 21.87
C ALA A 102 -4.99 12.20 22.31
N LYS A 103 -5.84 12.59 21.36
CA LYS A 103 -6.99 13.48 21.57
C LYS A 103 -8.24 12.77 21.06
N ASN A 104 -9.39 13.40 21.28
CA ASN A 104 -10.68 12.97 20.76
C ASN A 104 -11.02 11.50 21.08
N MET A 105 -10.52 11.02 22.22
CA MET A 105 -10.73 9.67 22.70
C MET A 105 -11.25 9.72 24.13
N MET A 106 -12.23 8.89 24.46
CA MET A 106 -12.80 8.80 25.80
C MET A 106 -12.42 7.46 26.43
N LEU A 107 -11.68 7.50 27.53
CA LEU A 107 -11.34 6.34 28.34
C LEU A 107 -12.52 5.99 29.26
N ARG A 108 -12.97 4.73 29.19
CA ARG A 108 -14.10 4.24 29.98
C ARG A 108 -13.74 2.94 30.68
N THR A 109 -14.19 2.80 31.92
CA THR A 109 -14.15 1.54 32.67
C THR A 109 -15.44 1.43 33.48
N TRP A 110 -15.93 0.20 33.67
CA TRP A 110 -17.13 -0.08 34.46
C TRP A 110 -16.81 -0.78 35.78
N ASP A 111 -15.64 -1.40 35.89
CA ASP A 111 -15.17 -2.17 37.05
C ASP A 111 -13.89 -1.59 37.68
N GLY A 112 -13.30 -0.56 37.06
CA GLY A 112 -12.01 0.01 37.46
C GLY A 112 -10.80 -0.84 37.04
N LEU A 113 -11.03 -1.95 36.35
CA LEU A 113 -10.01 -2.93 35.96
C LEU A 113 -9.78 -2.91 34.45
N ILE A 114 -10.84 -3.11 33.67
CA ILE A 114 -10.77 -3.17 32.21
C ILE A 114 -11.20 -1.82 31.63
N TRP A 115 -10.34 -1.28 30.76
CA TRP A 115 -10.51 -0.01 30.09
C TRP A 115 -10.86 -0.19 28.61
N TYR A 116 -11.67 0.73 28.11
CA TYR A 116 -12.12 0.81 26.72
C TYR A 116 -11.89 2.24 26.22
N ILE A 117 -11.54 2.35 24.94
CA ILE A 117 -11.35 3.64 24.26
C ILE A 117 -12.49 3.87 23.28
N THR A 118 -13.35 4.84 23.59
CA THR A 118 -14.46 5.20 22.70
C THR A 118 -14.09 6.41 21.85
N TYR A 119 -14.51 6.34 20.59
CA TYR A 119 -14.26 7.36 19.58
C TYR A 119 -15.07 8.64 19.86
N TYR A 120 -14.44 9.80 19.78
CA TYR A 120 -15.08 11.11 19.87
C TYR A 120 -14.58 11.99 18.72
N ASP A 121 -15.33 13.02 18.34
CA ASP A 121 -14.92 14.09 17.41
C ASP A 121 -13.99 13.68 16.23
N GLY A 122 -14.58 13.02 15.24
CA GLY A 122 -13.88 12.41 14.10
C GLY A 122 -13.93 13.14 12.78
N ASP A 123 -14.04 14.46 12.77
CA ASP A 123 -14.05 15.26 11.55
C ASP A 123 -12.66 15.41 10.89
N THR A 124 -11.58 15.10 11.63
CA THR A 124 -10.16 15.17 11.20
C THR A 124 -9.62 13.79 10.78
N GLN A 125 -10.17 13.27 9.68
CA GLN A 125 -9.79 11.97 9.10
C GLN A 125 -9.73 12.04 7.58
N MET A 126 -9.31 10.94 6.94
CA MET A 126 -9.26 10.77 5.48
C MET A 126 -8.45 11.85 4.76
N GLY A 127 -7.26 12.16 5.27
CA GLY A 127 -6.36 13.13 4.65
C GLY A 127 -6.50 14.55 5.21
N LYS A 128 -7.46 14.78 6.10
CA LYS A 128 -7.67 16.08 6.74
C LYS A 128 -6.76 16.26 7.95
N ARG A 129 -6.13 17.42 8.03
CA ARG A 129 -5.45 17.91 9.24
C ARG A 129 -6.44 18.60 10.18
N ASN A 130 -6.02 18.82 11.42
CA ASN A 130 -6.85 19.39 12.48
C ASN A 130 -7.35 20.83 12.20
N ASP A 131 -6.73 21.55 11.26
CA ASP A 131 -7.19 22.85 10.76
C ASP A 131 -8.16 22.73 9.56
N CYS A 132 -8.67 21.51 9.33
CA CYS A 132 -9.63 21.14 8.30
C CYS A 132 -9.11 21.15 6.85
N PHE A 133 -7.81 21.37 6.60
CA PHE A 133 -7.26 21.27 5.24
C PHE A 133 -6.94 19.82 4.83
N LEU A 134 -7.16 19.50 3.55
CA LEU A 134 -6.77 18.23 2.94
C LEU A 134 -5.29 18.28 2.55
N VAL A 135 -4.42 17.84 3.45
CA VAL A 135 -2.95 17.95 3.30
C VAL A 135 -2.24 16.60 3.38
N TYR A 136 -2.90 15.58 3.93
CA TYR A 136 -2.30 14.26 4.11
C TYR A 136 -2.71 13.30 3.00
N ASP A 137 -1.72 12.60 2.45
CA ASP A 137 -1.92 11.55 1.46
C ASP A 137 -2.44 10.26 2.11
N TYR A 138 -3.01 9.36 1.32
CA TYR A 138 -3.42 8.04 1.81
C TYR A 138 -2.24 7.19 2.31
N THR A 139 -1.01 7.56 1.91
CA THR A 139 0.25 6.93 2.35
C THR A 139 0.81 7.53 3.63
N THR A 140 0.22 8.60 4.18
CA THR A 140 0.65 9.19 5.46
C THR A 140 0.62 8.14 6.57
N ASP A 141 1.70 8.10 7.33
CA ASP A 141 1.94 7.14 8.41
C ASP A 141 2.36 7.83 9.71
N ARG A 142 2.64 7.03 10.75
CA ARG A 142 3.01 7.55 12.07
C ARG A 142 4.29 8.40 12.08
N ASP A 143 5.18 8.23 11.11
CA ASP A 143 6.49 8.89 11.05
C ASP A 143 6.52 10.02 10.01
N THR A 144 5.37 10.33 9.40
CA THR A 144 5.21 11.49 8.53
C THR A 144 5.23 12.77 9.35
N TYR A 145 6.23 13.63 9.12
CA TYR A 145 6.34 14.95 9.75
C TYR A 145 5.67 16.01 8.87
N ASP A 146 4.70 16.74 9.44
CA ASP A 146 4.09 17.91 8.83
C ASP A 146 4.92 19.16 9.17
N ALA A 147 5.68 19.65 8.19
CA ALA A 147 6.54 20.81 8.35
C ALA A 147 5.76 22.12 8.53
N GLU A 148 4.57 22.24 7.97
CA GLU A 148 3.72 23.43 8.11
C GLU A 148 3.11 23.49 9.51
N ALA A 149 2.66 22.35 10.03
CA ALA A 149 2.12 22.26 11.38
C ALA A 149 3.20 22.12 12.46
N GLY A 150 4.48 21.92 12.08
CA GLY A 150 5.61 21.78 12.99
C GLY A 150 5.57 20.52 13.87
N LYS A 151 4.88 19.46 13.45
CA LYS A 151 4.63 18.25 14.25
C LYS A 151 4.44 17.01 13.39
N TYR A 152 4.47 15.83 14.00
CA TYR A 152 4.09 14.60 13.30
C TYR A 152 2.60 14.58 12.98
N ALA A 153 2.25 13.99 11.83
CA ALA A 153 0.87 13.93 11.36
C ALA A 153 -0.04 13.26 12.40
N PHE A 154 0.37 12.10 12.94
CA PHE A 154 -0.32 11.45 14.06
C PHE A 154 0.10 12.04 15.41
N GLU A 155 -0.82 12.72 16.09
CA GLU A 155 -0.60 13.29 17.42
C GLU A 155 -0.23 12.24 18.49
N GLY A 156 -0.73 11.02 18.33
CA GLY A 156 -0.44 9.90 19.22
C GLY A 156 0.89 9.20 18.96
N ARG A 157 1.75 9.71 18.07
CA ARG A 157 3.04 9.08 17.74
C ARG A 157 3.88 8.80 18.97
N ASP A 158 3.94 9.76 19.90
CA ASP A 158 4.79 9.69 21.08
C ASP A 158 4.11 9.02 22.30
N SER A 159 2.93 8.42 22.10
CA SER A 159 2.19 7.75 23.16
C SER A 159 2.86 6.45 23.60
N TRP A 160 2.99 6.24 24.91
CA TRP A 160 3.55 5.00 25.45
C TRP A 160 2.68 3.78 25.14
N LEU A 161 1.36 3.89 25.30
CA LEU A 161 0.43 2.79 25.00
C LEU A 161 0.54 2.33 23.54
N TRP A 162 0.48 3.26 22.58
CA TRP A 162 0.47 2.90 21.16
C TRP A 162 1.84 2.40 20.67
N ASN A 163 2.94 2.94 21.22
CA ASN A 163 4.27 2.40 20.94
C ASN A 163 4.44 0.98 21.50
N LEU A 164 3.91 0.69 22.70
CA LEU A 164 3.87 -0.67 23.26
C LEU A 164 3.04 -1.62 22.39
N VAL A 165 1.84 -1.22 21.96
CA VAL A 165 0.99 -2.01 21.05
C VAL A 165 1.75 -2.37 19.77
N LEU A 166 2.33 -1.37 19.09
CA LEU A 166 3.05 -1.57 17.84
C LEU A 166 4.31 -2.42 18.00
N ALA A 167 5.05 -2.24 19.08
CA ALA A 167 6.27 -2.98 19.33
C ALA A 167 5.99 -4.45 19.67
N ASN A 168 4.87 -4.77 20.31
CA ASN A 168 4.69 -6.07 20.95
C ASN A 168 3.59 -6.95 20.37
N LEU A 169 2.64 -6.39 19.61
CA LEU A 169 1.40 -7.08 19.22
C LEU A 169 1.23 -7.19 17.69
N ASP A 170 2.31 -7.29 16.92
CA ASP A 170 2.23 -7.39 15.43
C ASP A 170 1.34 -8.55 14.94
N ALA A 171 1.50 -9.75 15.51
CA ALA A 171 0.71 -10.92 15.13
C ALA A 171 -0.78 -10.73 15.51
N ASP A 172 -1.06 -10.18 16.69
CA ASP A 172 -2.43 -9.87 17.12
C ASP A 172 -3.05 -8.77 16.24
N LEU A 173 -2.29 -7.73 15.88
CA LEU A 173 -2.73 -6.67 14.97
C LEU A 173 -3.12 -7.22 13.61
N LYS A 174 -2.34 -8.13 13.03
CA LYS A 174 -2.67 -8.79 11.75
C LYS A 174 -3.93 -9.63 11.86
N THR A 175 -4.08 -10.35 12.97
CA THR A 175 -5.28 -11.17 13.25
C THR A 175 -6.52 -10.29 13.38
N GLN A 176 -6.43 -9.21 14.14
CA GLN A 176 -7.54 -8.25 14.32
C GLN A 176 -7.81 -7.43 13.06
N ALA A 177 -6.79 -7.14 12.25
CA ALA A 177 -6.97 -6.52 10.95
C ALA A 177 -7.78 -7.44 10.03
N GLN A 178 -7.47 -8.74 9.98
CA GLN A 178 -8.24 -9.69 9.20
C GLN A 178 -9.71 -9.77 9.68
N ALA A 179 -9.94 -9.78 11.00
CA ALA A 179 -11.29 -9.77 11.56
C ALA A 179 -12.06 -8.47 11.20
N LEU A 180 -11.44 -7.31 11.39
CA LEU A 180 -12.02 -6.00 11.06
C LEU A 180 -12.35 -5.91 9.56
N ARG A 181 -11.42 -6.33 8.69
CA ARG A 181 -11.60 -6.29 7.22
C ARG A 181 -12.62 -7.30 6.71
N GLY A 182 -12.92 -8.34 7.48
CA GLY A 182 -14.03 -9.26 7.19
C GLY A 182 -15.40 -8.60 7.20
N VAL A 183 -15.58 -7.51 7.95
CA VAL A 183 -16.86 -6.77 8.07
C VAL A 183 -16.79 -5.36 7.50
N LEU A 184 -15.66 -4.67 7.65
CA LEU A 184 -15.46 -3.29 7.23
C LEU A 184 -15.08 -3.21 5.75
N THR A 185 -15.72 -3.95 4.85
CA THR A 185 -15.27 -4.02 3.45
C THR A 185 -15.23 -2.65 2.76
N THR A 186 -14.37 -2.49 1.75
CA THR A 186 -14.26 -1.22 1.00
C THR A 186 -15.61 -0.78 0.41
N SER A 187 -16.39 -1.73 -0.11
CA SER A 187 -17.75 -1.45 -0.59
C SER A 187 -18.67 -1.00 0.55
N ARG A 188 -18.72 -1.75 1.66
CA ARG A 188 -19.58 -1.41 2.81
C ARG A 188 -19.30 0.00 3.34
N VAL A 189 -18.02 0.38 3.47
CA VAL A 189 -17.62 1.72 3.94
C VAL A 189 -18.03 2.79 2.94
N LEU A 190 -17.77 2.57 1.65
CA LEU A 190 -18.16 3.54 0.62
C LEU A 190 -19.68 3.69 0.52
N ASP A 191 -20.45 2.61 0.66
CA ASP A 191 -21.91 2.65 0.67
C ASP A 191 -22.43 3.42 1.89
N MET A 192 -21.89 3.15 3.08
CA MET A 192 -22.25 3.90 4.29
C MET A 192 -22.02 5.39 4.11
N LEU A 193 -20.84 5.77 3.62
CA LEU A 193 -20.49 7.18 3.52
C LEU A 193 -21.22 7.86 2.35
N ASN A 194 -21.28 7.24 1.16
CA ASN A 194 -21.76 7.87 -0.07
C ASN A 194 -23.27 7.78 -0.25
N VAL A 195 -23.92 6.78 0.35
CA VAL A 195 -25.35 6.53 0.18
C VAL A 195 -26.08 6.85 1.46
N GLU A 196 -25.76 6.16 2.56
CA GLU A 196 -26.51 6.31 3.82
C GLU A 196 -26.25 7.67 4.48
N GLN A 197 -25.00 8.08 4.64
CA GLN A 197 -24.67 9.35 5.30
C GLN A 197 -24.90 10.55 4.37
N ALA A 198 -24.26 10.55 3.20
CA ALA A 198 -24.38 11.67 2.26
C ALA A 198 -25.81 11.85 1.74
N GLY A 199 -26.59 10.77 1.56
CA GLY A 199 -27.97 10.86 1.09
C GLY A 199 -28.92 11.59 2.05
N ASN A 200 -28.54 11.74 3.32
CA ASN A 200 -29.35 12.40 4.35
C ASN A 200 -29.06 13.90 4.49
N TRP A 201 -28.06 14.45 3.81
CA TRP A 201 -27.61 15.84 4.00
C TRP A 201 -27.26 16.50 2.68
N CYS A 202 -27.42 17.84 2.59
CA CYS A 202 -26.96 18.56 1.41
C CYS A 202 -25.43 18.56 1.35
N ASP A 203 -24.88 18.61 0.14
CA ASP A 203 -23.42 18.60 -0.07
C ASP A 203 -22.71 19.74 0.67
N ARG A 204 -23.38 20.88 0.93
CA ARG A 204 -22.81 22.02 1.66
C ARG A 204 -22.60 21.76 3.15
N ALA A 205 -23.48 20.98 3.80
CA ALA A 205 -23.42 20.74 5.25
C ALA A 205 -22.80 19.37 5.59
N TYR A 206 -22.94 18.38 4.70
CA TYR A 206 -22.46 16.98 4.75
C TYR A 206 -22.79 16.15 6.02
N ASN A 207 -23.13 16.76 7.15
CA ASN A 207 -23.77 16.18 8.33
C ASN A 207 -24.25 17.31 9.29
N LYS A 208 -24.96 16.92 10.37
CA LYS A 208 -25.38 17.85 11.44
C LYS A 208 -24.23 18.61 12.10
N SER A 209 -23.04 17.99 12.18
CA SER A 209 -21.86 18.62 12.77
C SER A 209 -21.40 19.82 11.92
N GLY A 210 -21.43 19.69 10.59
CA GLY A 210 -21.04 20.77 9.69
C GLY A 210 -21.93 22.01 9.82
N GLU A 211 -23.24 21.81 9.98
CA GLU A 211 -24.18 22.91 10.26
C GLU A 211 -23.84 23.60 11.59
N LEU A 212 -23.73 22.83 12.68
CA LEU A 212 -23.53 23.38 14.02
C LEU A 212 -22.14 24.00 14.23
N LYS A 213 -21.08 23.43 13.63
CA LYS A 213 -19.70 23.87 13.83
C LYS A 213 -19.25 24.94 12.84
N TYR A 214 -19.80 24.97 11.62
CA TYR A 214 -19.23 25.79 10.53
C TYR A 214 -20.24 26.74 9.88
N ILE A 215 -21.53 26.38 9.78
CA ILE A 215 -22.56 27.26 9.17
C ILE A 215 -23.11 28.24 10.20
N LEU A 216 -23.66 27.74 11.31
CA LEU A 216 -24.25 28.61 12.33
C LEU A 216 -23.23 29.59 12.90
N PRO A 217 -22.00 29.19 13.29
CA PRO A 217 -21.02 30.13 13.80
C PRO A 217 -20.61 31.20 12.78
N ALA A 218 -20.71 30.93 11.48
CA ALA A 218 -20.37 31.89 10.41
C ALA A 218 -21.53 32.81 10.00
N THR A 219 -22.76 32.50 10.39
CA THR A 219 -23.97 33.24 9.96
C THR A 219 -24.69 33.94 11.11
N GLN A 220 -24.39 33.58 12.36
CA GLN A 220 -24.93 34.20 13.56
C GLN A 220 -23.91 34.21 14.69
N GLU A 221 -24.13 35.08 15.68
CA GLU A 221 -23.26 35.17 16.85
C GLU A 221 -23.39 33.89 17.70
N MET A 222 -22.27 33.20 17.90
CA MET A 222 -22.17 32.04 18.78
C MET A 222 -20.98 32.22 19.71
N TYR A 223 -21.19 32.04 21.01
CA TYR A 223 -20.16 32.30 22.03
C TYR A 223 -19.59 33.73 21.97
N GLY A 224 -20.44 34.72 21.70
CA GLY A 224 -20.08 36.15 21.73
C GLY A 224 -19.41 36.70 20.46
N LYS A 225 -19.30 35.93 19.37
CA LYS A 225 -18.85 36.43 18.06
C LYS A 225 -19.30 35.55 16.88
N VAL A 226 -19.13 36.08 15.67
CA VAL A 226 -19.21 35.29 14.42
C VAL A 226 -17.83 34.69 14.14
N TRP A 227 -17.79 33.39 13.86
CA TRP A 227 -16.57 32.63 13.60
C TRP A 227 -16.43 32.30 12.12
N PRO A 228 -15.28 32.60 11.48
CA PRO A 228 -15.11 32.44 10.05
C PRO A 228 -14.74 31.00 9.62
N PHE A 229 -15.24 29.97 10.31
CA PHE A 229 -14.86 28.56 10.06
C PHE A 229 -15.57 27.91 8.86
N ILE A 230 -16.29 28.70 8.05
CA ILE A 230 -17.02 28.20 6.89
C ILE A 230 -16.11 27.47 5.89
N TYR A 231 -14.80 27.79 5.87
CA TYR A 231 -13.79 27.14 5.03
C TYR A 231 -13.62 25.64 5.32
N ALA A 232 -14.03 25.16 6.50
CA ALA A 232 -13.98 23.75 6.86
C ALA A 232 -15.04 22.89 6.12
N LEU A 233 -16.04 23.53 5.51
CA LEU A 233 -17.04 22.86 4.67
C LEU A 233 -16.46 22.61 3.28
N GLN A 234 -16.13 21.35 3.00
CA GLN A 234 -15.44 20.93 1.77
C GLN A 234 -16.36 20.34 0.71
N GLY A 235 -17.68 20.49 0.87
CA GLY A 235 -18.64 19.88 -0.05
C GLY A 235 -18.72 18.35 0.10
N SER A 236 -19.18 17.69 -0.97
CA SER A 236 -19.41 16.24 -1.02
C SER A 236 -18.15 15.39 -0.81
N ASN A 237 -16.99 15.87 -1.27
CA ASN A 237 -15.70 15.15 -1.29
C ASN A 237 -15.77 13.71 -1.82
N ARG A 238 -16.77 13.37 -2.64
CA ARG A 238 -17.02 11.98 -3.06
C ARG A 238 -15.83 11.36 -3.78
N ALA A 239 -15.29 12.05 -4.80
CA ALA A 239 -14.14 11.56 -5.56
C ALA A 239 -12.90 11.38 -4.67
N HIS A 240 -12.61 12.37 -3.80
CA HIS A 240 -11.52 12.30 -2.83
C HIS A 240 -11.67 11.10 -1.89
N ARG A 241 -12.84 10.95 -1.28
CA ARG A 241 -13.14 9.87 -0.33
C ARG A 241 -13.09 8.50 -0.98
N GLU A 242 -13.66 8.33 -2.17
CA GLU A 242 -13.57 7.07 -2.92
C GLU A 242 -12.12 6.72 -3.24
N TYR A 243 -11.34 7.69 -3.72
CA TYR A 243 -9.90 7.53 -3.95
C TYR A 243 -9.17 7.17 -2.65
N PHE A 244 -9.36 7.94 -1.58
CA PHE A 244 -8.66 7.79 -0.32
C PHE A 244 -8.95 6.43 0.33
N VAL A 245 -10.23 6.07 0.49
CA VAL A 245 -10.64 4.82 1.12
C VAL A 245 -10.12 3.62 0.31
N ARG A 246 -10.27 3.62 -1.02
CA ARG A 246 -9.80 2.50 -1.86
C ARG A 246 -8.29 2.30 -1.72
N ASN A 247 -7.51 3.37 -1.81
CA ASN A 247 -6.05 3.27 -1.81
C ASN A 247 -5.48 3.04 -0.41
N ARG A 248 -5.98 3.72 0.62
CA ARG A 248 -5.54 3.50 2.00
C ARG A 248 -5.88 2.10 2.49
N PHE A 249 -7.08 1.61 2.18
CA PHE A 249 -7.49 0.28 2.60
C PHE A 249 -6.65 -0.78 1.90
N ALA A 250 -6.37 -0.63 0.60
CA ALA A 250 -5.46 -1.53 -0.10
C ALA A 250 -4.04 -1.52 0.50
N LEU A 251 -3.49 -0.34 0.81
CA LEU A 251 -2.17 -0.19 1.44
C LEU A 251 -2.10 -0.89 2.80
N LEU A 252 -3.11 -0.68 3.66
CA LEU A 252 -3.11 -1.30 4.99
C LEU A 252 -3.46 -2.78 4.93
N ASP A 253 -4.32 -3.20 3.99
CA ASP A 253 -4.54 -4.63 3.72
C ASP A 253 -3.22 -5.30 3.32
N ALA A 254 -2.36 -4.62 2.54
CA ALA A 254 -1.02 -5.09 2.22
C ALA A 254 -0.07 -5.09 3.42
N LYS A 255 -0.07 -4.03 4.24
CA LYS A 255 0.72 -3.92 5.48
C LYS A 255 0.40 -5.05 6.46
N TYR A 256 -0.88 -5.35 6.64
CA TYR A 256 -1.38 -6.32 7.61
C TYR A 256 -1.57 -7.73 7.03
N GLY A 257 -1.41 -7.92 5.72
CA GLY A 257 -1.53 -9.21 5.05
C GLY A 257 -2.97 -9.76 5.02
N THR A 258 -3.98 -8.90 4.84
CA THR A 258 -5.41 -9.27 4.86
C THR A 258 -5.99 -9.56 3.48
N SER A 259 -7.22 -10.10 3.44
CA SER A 259 -7.87 -10.71 2.26
C SER A 259 -7.75 -9.97 0.91
N ASN A 260 -7.79 -8.63 0.85
CA ASN A 260 -7.74 -7.94 -0.45
C ASN A 260 -6.33 -7.86 -1.03
N PHE A 261 -5.30 -7.90 -0.17
CA PHE A 261 -3.91 -7.85 -0.61
C PHE A 261 -3.59 -8.97 -1.59
N THR A 262 -4.10 -10.17 -1.32
CA THR A 262 -3.85 -11.34 -2.15
C THR A 262 -4.57 -11.30 -3.49
N SER A 263 -5.57 -10.42 -3.66
CA SER A 263 -6.33 -10.27 -4.90
C SER A 263 -5.63 -9.38 -5.94
N ASP A 264 -4.79 -8.45 -5.49
CA ASP A 264 -3.91 -7.65 -6.35
C ASP A 264 -2.64 -8.44 -6.66
N ASN A 265 -2.72 -9.37 -7.60
CA ASN A 265 -1.67 -10.34 -7.87
C ASN A 265 -1.38 -10.51 -9.37
N ILE A 266 -0.19 -11.03 -9.65
CA ILE A 266 0.12 -11.75 -10.88
C ILE A 266 0.05 -13.24 -10.56
N ASP A 267 -0.44 -14.03 -11.52
CA ASP A 267 -0.41 -15.49 -11.46
C ASP A 267 0.76 -15.97 -12.35
N LEU A 268 1.57 -16.87 -11.80
CA LEU A 268 2.68 -17.50 -12.51
C LEU A 268 2.88 -18.95 -12.08
N TYR A 269 3.67 -19.69 -12.87
CA TYR A 269 4.11 -21.03 -12.54
C TYR A 269 5.62 -21.10 -12.65
N LEU A 270 6.26 -21.72 -11.65
CA LEU A 270 7.69 -21.99 -11.64
C LEU A 270 7.91 -23.49 -11.49
N ALA A 271 8.82 -24.05 -12.29
CA ALA A 271 9.30 -25.42 -12.10
C ALA A 271 10.68 -25.36 -11.44
N ARG A 272 10.74 -25.72 -10.15
CA ARG A 272 11.95 -25.70 -9.34
C ARG A 272 11.93 -26.78 -8.26
N THR A 273 13.11 -27.17 -7.80
CA THR A 273 13.31 -28.05 -6.65
C THR A 273 13.71 -27.24 -5.41
N ALA A 274 13.60 -27.87 -4.23
CA ALA A 274 14.02 -27.25 -2.98
C ALA A 274 15.55 -27.05 -2.87
N ALA A 275 16.34 -27.74 -3.68
CA ALA A 275 17.80 -27.60 -3.72
C ALA A 275 18.25 -26.43 -4.61
N ASP A 276 17.37 -25.90 -5.45
CA ASP A 276 17.68 -24.80 -6.36
C ASP A 276 17.95 -23.52 -5.54
N THR A 277 18.85 -22.68 -6.05
CA THR A 277 19.03 -21.33 -5.51
C THR A 277 17.69 -20.58 -5.49
N PRO A 278 17.44 -19.69 -4.50
CA PRO A 278 16.20 -18.92 -4.47
C PRO A 278 15.98 -18.14 -5.77
N ASP A 279 14.74 -18.16 -6.26
CA ASP A 279 14.34 -17.40 -7.44
C ASP A 279 14.05 -15.98 -6.95
N VAL A 280 14.79 -15.01 -7.45
CA VAL A 280 14.72 -13.63 -6.93
C VAL A 280 13.94 -12.76 -7.90
N LEU A 281 12.84 -12.20 -7.40
CA LEU A 281 12.07 -11.15 -8.06
C LEU A 281 12.47 -9.81 -7.44
N LYS A 282 12.99 -8.90 -8.25
CA LYS A 282 13.27 -7.52 -7.84
C LYS A 282 12.16 -6.61 -8.34
N ILE A 283 11.57 -5.85 -7.43
CA ILE A 283 10.42 -4.99 -7.70
C ILE A 283 10.78 -3.57 -7.32
N THR A 284 10.59 -2.61 -8.23
CA THR A 284 10.57 -1.19 -7.85
C THR A 284 9.14 -0.73 -7.66
N ALA A 285 8.85 -0.12 -6.51
CA ALA A 285 7.50 0.31 -6.17
C ALA A 285 7.09 1.59 -6.92
N ASN A 286 5.87 1.64 -7.46
CA ASN A 286 5.32 2.86 -8.07
C ASN A 286 4.89 3.91 -7.02
N GLU A 287 4.55 3.44 -5.83
CA GLU A 287 4.10 4.20 -4.67
C GLU A 287 4.42 3.41 -3.39
N VAL A 288 4.17 4.00 -2.21
CA VAL A 288 4.37 3.28 -0.95
C VAL A 288 3.44 2.07 -0.90
N TYR A 289 3.99 0.86 -0.81
CA TYR A 289 3.22 -0.38 -0.82
C TYR A 289 4.02 -1.58 -0.30
N ALA A 290 3.37 -2.72 -0.06
CA ALA A 290 4.04 -3.99 0.25
C ALA A 290 3.85 -5.00 -0.89
N PHE A 291 4.84 -5.86 -1.09
CA PHE A 291 4.78 -6.95 -2.05
C PHE A 291 4.96 -8.27 -1.31
N GLY A 292 4.45 -9.35 -1.88
CA GLY A 292 4.57 -10.67 -1.29
C GLY A 292 4.33 -11.76 -2.29
N TYR A 293 4.45 -13.00 -1.84
CA TYR A 293 4.08 -14.16 -2.65
C TYR A 293 3.51 -15.29 -1.79
N GLY A 294 2.75 -16.15 -2.44
CA GLY A 294 2.18 -17.33 -1.84
C GLY A 294 1.51 -18.24 -2.87
N THR A 295 0.81 -19.24 -2.37
CA THR A 295 -0.07 -20.12 -3.16
C THR A 295 -1.52 -19.88 -2.74
N ASN A 296 -2.47 -20.52 -3.43
CA ASN A 296 -3.87 -20.46 -3.03
C ASN A 296 -4.13 -20.97 -1.60
N ASN A 297 -3.35 -21.95 -1.14
CA ASN A 297 -3.54 -22.59 0.16
C ASN A 297 -2.66 -21.96 1.25
N SER A 298 -1.53 -21.36 0.85
CA SER A 298 -0.60 -20.68 1.74
C SER A 298 -0.34 -19.28 1.21
N PRO A 299 -1.26 -18.32 1.41
CA PRO A 299 -1.19 -17.04 0.74
C PRO A 299 -0.06 -16.14 1.25
N ASN A 300 0.56 -16.38 2.40
CA ASN A 300 1.56 -15.46 2.97
C ASN A 300 2.90 -16.18 3.21
N ILE A 301 3.55 -16.69 2.15
CA ILE A 301 4.83 -17.42 2.26
C ILE A 301 5.99 -16.45 2.48
N GLY A 302 5.99 -15.31 1.78
CA GLY A 302 7.01 -14.27 1.95
C GLY A 302 6.48 -12.89 1.58
N ASN A 303 7.05 -11.85 2.18
CA ASN A 303 6.71 -10.46 1.91
C ASN A 303 7.92 -9.53 2.08
N THR A 304 7.81 -8.33 1.53
CA THR A 304 8.86 -7.31 1.55
C THR A 304 8.78 -6.36 2.74
N GLY A 305 7.71 -6.41 3.54
CA GLY A 305 7.28 -5.26 4.32
C GLY A 305 6.88 -4.07 3.44
N ILE A 306 6.72 -2.89 4.04
CA ILE A 306 6.37 -1.65 3.32
C ILE A 306 7.60 -1.05 2.65
N ILE A 307 7.48 -0.77 1.36
CA ILE A 307 8.52 -0.26 0.47
C ILE A 307 8.12 1.15 0.04
N LYS A 308 9.07 2.08 0.07
CA LYS A 308 8.84 3.46 -0.36
C LYS A 308 8.69 3.54 -1.88
N LYS A 309 8.00 4.56 -2.35
CA LYS A 309 7.94 4.91 -3.78
C LYS A 309 9.35 4.96 -4.38
N ASP A 310 9.51 4.39 -5.57
CA ASP A 310 10.77 4.31 -6.33
C ASP A 310 11.89 3.52 -5.64
N ALA A 311 11.66 2.96 -4.45
CA ALA A 311 12.60 2.03 -3.82
C ALA A 311 12.43 0.62 -4.39
N ALA A 312 13.54 -0.12 -4.40
CA ALA A 312 13.58 -1.52 -4.80
C ALA A 312 13.34 -2.45 -3.60
N ALA A 313 12.71 -3.58 -3.88
CA ALA A 313 12.50 -4.67 -2.95
C ALA A 313 12.79 -6.01 -3.64
N SER A 314 13.10 -7.03 -2.84
CA SER A 314 13.38 -8.37 -3.35
C SER A 314 12.45 -9.38 -2.68
N LEU A 315 11.83 -10.24 -3.49
CA LEU A 315 11.15 -11.45 -3.04
C LEU A 315 11.98 -12.65 -3.45
N SER A 316 12.36 -13.46 -2.47
CA SER A 316 13.08 -14.71 -2.69
C SER A 316 12.09 -15.85 -2.60
N ILE A 317 11.72 -16.42 -3.75
CA ILE A 317 10.91 -17.63 -3.80
C ILE A 317 11.83 -18.80 -3.48
N THR A 318 11.39 -19.68 -2.59
CA THR A 318 12.11 -20.88 -2.13
C THR A 318 11.16 -22.06 -2.08
N GLY A 319 11.71 -23.28 -1.93
CA GLY A 319 10.92 -24.51 -1.91
C GLY A 319 10.80 -25.17 -3.28
N ALA A 320 9.99 -26.22 -3.36
CA ALA A 320 9.77 -26.99 -4.58
C ALA A 320 8.39 -26.67 -5.15
N TYR A 321 8.33 -26.38 -6.45
CA TYR A 321 7.10 -26.11 -7.19
C TYR A 321 7.16 -26.78 -8.55
N THR A 322 6.03 -27.30 -8.99
CA THR A 322 5.86 -27.95 -10.29
C THR A 322 5.04 -27.07 -11.23
N VAL A 323 4.94 -27.51 -12.49
CA VAL A 323 4.09 -26.86 -13.52
C VAL A 323 2.62 -26.73 -13.12
N ASN A 324 2.17 -27.47 -12.10
CA ASN A 324 0.78 -27.49 -11.64
C ASN A 324 0.54 -26.66 -10.37
N ASP A 325 1.59 -26.08 -9.79
CA ASP A 325 1.50 -25.31 -8.55
C ASP A 325 1.41 -23.81 -8.88
N PRO A 326 0.20 -23.21 -8.87
CA PRO A 326 0.07 -21.78 -9.13
C PRO A 326 0.71 -20.97 -8.00
N LEU A 327 1.62 -20.08 -8.38
CA LEU A 327 2.18 -19.08 -7.51
C LEU A 327 1.54 -17.73 -7.81
N ARG A 328 1.36 -16.96 -6.73
CA ARG A 328 0.88 -15.58 -6.80
C ARG A 328 1.93 -14.67 -6.24
N VAL A 329 2.19 -13.58 -6.94
CA VAL A 329 2.97 -12.46 -6.42
C VAL A 329 2.04 -11.26 -6.28
N TYR A 330 1.95 -10.72 -5.08
CA TYR A 330 1.01 -9.68 -4.68
C TYR A 330 1.57 -8.28 -4.84
N GLY A 331 0.66 -7.29 -4.88
CA GLY A 331 0.97 -5.89 -5.15
C GLY A 331 1.19 -5.58 -6.63
N ALA A 332 0.63 -6.40 -7.52
CA ALA A 332 0.83 -6.32 -8.97
C ALA A 332 0.53 -4.91 -9.53
N SER A 333 -0.56 -4.29 -9.09
CA SER A 333 -0.99 -2.97 -9.53
C SER A 333 -0.02 -1.84 -9.14
N ARG A 334 0.95 -2.11 -8.26
CA ARG A 334 1.93 -1.14 -7.74
C ARG A 334 3.36 -1.41 -8.18
N MET A 335 3.59 -2.39 -9.04
CA MET A 335 4.92 -2.70 -9.59
C MET A 335 5.25 -1.73 -10.73
N LYS A 336 6.22 -0.84 -10.51
CA LYS A 336 6.74 0.07 -11.54
C LYS A 336 7.79 -0.63 -12.41
N VAL A 337 8.68 -1.40 -11.80
CA VAL A 337 9.67 -2.24 -12.48
C VAL A 337 9.58 -3.64 -11.90
N LEU A 338 9.60 -4.64 -12.77
CA LEU A 338 9.69 -6.04 -12.40
C LEU A 338 10.90 -6.66 -13.11
N ASP A 339 11.91 -6.99 -12.34
CA ASP A 339 13.09 -7.72 -12.80
C ASP A 339 13.06 -9.14 -12.24
N MET A 340 12.85 -10.10 -13.15
CA MET A 340 12.83 -11.52 -12.87
C MET A 340 13.97 -12.25 -13.58
N SER A 341 15.08 -11.58 -13.92
CA SER A 341 16.23 -12.30 -14.51
C SER A 341 16.79 -13.39 -13.57
N GLY A 342 16.50 -13.31 -12.27
CA GLY A 342 16.82 -14.34 -11.28
C GLY A 342 15.74 -15.40 -11.06
N ALA A 343 14.70 -15.44 -11.89
CA ALA A 343 13.56 -16.37 -11.75
C ALA A 343 12.95 -16.85 -13.09
N ALA A 344 13.15 -16.09 -14.17
CA ALA A 344 12.52 -16.32 -15.47
C ALA A 344 12.90 -17.68 -16.09
N ASP A 345 14.08 -18.20 -15.74
CA ASP A 345 14.58 -19.50 -16.19
C ASP A 345 13.86 -20.70 -15.56
N HIS A 346 12.93 -20.46 -14.64
CA HIS A 346 12.01 -21.46 -14.11
C HIS A 346 10.55 -21.28 -14.54
N LEU A 347 10.21 -20.24 -15.31
CA LEU A 347 8.83 -19.98 -15.76
C LEU A 347 8.20 -21.16 -16.53
N LYS A 348 6.90 -21.35 -16.30
CA LYS A 348 6.03 -22.33 -16.97
C LYS A 348 4.67 -21.72 -17.27
N ASN A 349 3.96 -22.29 -18.25
CA ASN A 349 2.59 -21.92 -18.62
C ASN A 349 2.43 -20.41 -18.90
N ALA A 350 1.22 -19.88 -18.74
CA ALA A 350 0.97 -18.46 -18.86
C ALA A 350 1.65 -17.69 -17.72
N PHE A 351 2.43 -16.68 -18.07
CA PHE A 351 2.89 -15.66 -17.14
C PHE A 351 2.01 -14.41 -17.30
N ASP A 352 1.05 -14.23 -16.38
CA ASP A 352 0.00 -13.21 -16.50
C ASP A 352 0.29 -11.95 -15.69
N LEU A 353 0.60 -10.87 -16.40
CA LEU A 353 0.83 -9.54 -15.86
C LEU A 353 -0.40 -8.62 -15.99
N GLY A 354 -1.60 -9.21 -16.11
CA GLY A 354 -2.85 -8.52 -16.39
C GLY A 354 -3.24 -7.43 -15.37
N LYS A 355 -2.76 -7.53 -14.12
CA LYS A 355 -3.00 -6.52 -13.06
C LYS A 355 -1.86 -5.50 -12.92
N CYS A 356 -0.76 -5.66 -13.63
CA CYS A 356 0.39 -4.75 -13.63
C CYS A 356 0.13 -3.48 -14.47
N THR A 357 -0.89 -2.70 -14.07
CA THR A 357 -1.39 -1.55 -14.82
C THR A 357 -0.43 -0.35 -14.84
N VAL A 358 0.54 -0.28 -13.91
CA VAL A 358 1.53 0.81 -13.83
C VAL A 358 2.94 0.40 -14.27
N LEU A 359 3.14 -0.87 -14.66
CA LEU A 359 4.45 -1.44 -15.01
C LEU A 359 5.08 -0.69 -16.18
N ARG A 360 6.34 -0.31 -16.01
CA ARG A 360 7.15 0.47 -16.96
C ARG A 360 8.26 -0.36 -17.56
N GLU A 361 8.87 -1.24 -16.77
CA GLU A 361 10.00 -2.03 -17.20
C GLU A 361 9.82 -3.48 -16.75
N LEU A 362 9.99 -4.40 -17.69
CA LEU A 362 9.96 -5.83 -17.46
C LEU A 362 11.27 -6.44 -17.94
N ASN A 363 12.04 -7.03 -17.03
CA ASN A 363 13.27 -7.74 -17.36
C ASN A 363 13.13 -9.23 -17.06
N LEU A 364 13.20 -10.05 -18.09
CA LEU A 364 13.13 -11.52 -18.03
C LEU A 364 14.38 -12.15 -18.66
N GLN A 365 15.47 -11.42 -18.86
CA GLN A 365 16.65 -11.96 -19.55
C GLN A 365 17.18 -13.26 -18.90
N SER A 366 17.71 -14.15 -19.73
CA SER A 366 18.43 -15.36 -19.31
C SER A 366 19.93 -15.23 -19.62
N SER A 367 20.77 -15.82 -18.78
CA SER A 367 22.18 -16.08 -19.11
C SER A 367 22.37 -17.31 -20.02
N GLY A 368 21.35 -18.17 -20.12
CA GLY A 368 21.31 -19.37 -20.95
C GLY A 368 20.27 -19.25 -22.07
N ASN A 369 19.41 -20.25 -22.24
CA ASN A 369 18.33 -20.26 -23.24
C ASN A 369 16.94 -20.09 -22.63
N GLY A 370 16.85 -19.75 -21.34
CA GLY A 370 15.59 -19.65 -20.64
C GLY A 370 14.89 -20.98 -20.37
N SER A 371 13.72 -20.89 -19.75
CA SER A 371 12.81 -22.01 -19.55
C SER A 371 11.98 -22.31 -20.81
N THR A 372 11.52 -23.56 -20.93
CA THR A 372 10.57 -23.97 -21.97
C THR A 372 9.13 -24.01 -21.47
N GLY A 373 8.17 -23.93 -22.40
CA GLY A 373 6.75 -24.19 -22.09
C GLY A 373 6.01 -23.04 -21.41
N TRP A 374 6.49 -21.80 -21.55
CA TRP A 374 5.79 -20.61 -21.06
C TRP A 374 5.48 -19.61 -22.18
N TRP A 375 4.57 -18.67 -21.89
CA TRP A 375 4.25 -17.52 -22.75
C TRP A 375 3.84 -16.30 -21.91
N LEU A 376 4.02 -15.13 -22.49
CA LEU A 376 3.83 -13.84 -21.83
C LEU A 376 2.44 -13.27 -22.12
N ASN A 377 1.73 -12.88 -21.06
CA ASN A 377 0.46 -12.16 -21.14
C ASN A 377 0.62 -10.74 -20.56
N ILE A 378 0.78 -9.75 -21.45
CA ILE A 378 1.04 -8.34 -21.07
C ILE A 378 -0.02 -7.37 -21.63
N GLY A 379 -1.16 -7.86 -22.11
CA GLY A 379 -2.17 -7.03 -22.78
C GLY A 379 -2.62 -5.79 -21.99
N ASN A 380 -2.69 -5.89 -20.66
CA ASN A 380 -3.07 -4.80 -19.76
C ASN A 380 -1.90 -3.94 -19.24
N CYS A 381 -0.65 -4.30 -19.54
CA CYS A 381 0.53 -3.51 -19.21
C CYS A 381 0.66 -2.30 -20.16
N LYS A 382 -0.36 -1.44 -20.21
CA LYS A 382 -0.47 -0.27 -21.14
C LYS A 382 0.57 0.82 -20.88
N GLN A 383 1.30 0.68 -19.79
CA GLN A 383 2.28 1.62 -19.29
C GLN A 383 3.72 1.17 -19.57
N LEU A 384 3.91 -0.02 -20.15
CA LEU A 384 5.20 -0.65 -20.42
C LEU A 384 6.00 0.16 -21.43
N ARG A 385 7.25 0.45 -21.08
CA ARG A 385 8.23 1.21 -21.86
C ARG A 385 9.43 0.35 -22.26
N LYS A 386 9.86 -0.56 -21.40
CA LYS A 386 11.01 -1.44 -21.65
C LYS A 386 10.65 -2.90 -21.46
N LEU A 387 11.03 -3.72 -22.43
CA LEU A 387 10.87 -5.17 -22.36
C LEU A 387 12.19 -5.84 -22.74
N ASN A 388 12.75 -6.61 -21.81
CA ASN A 388 13.96 -7.40 -22.05
C ASN A 388 13.65 -8.89 -21.92
N LEU A 389 13.77 -9.60 -23.03
CA LEU A 389 13.57 -11.04 -23.21
C LEU A 389 14.86 -11.71 -23.71
N ARG A 390 16.02 -11.07 -23.54
CA ARG A 390 17.29 -11.55 -24.06
C ARG A 390 17.53 -13.01 -23.68
N ASN A 391 17.84 -13.83 -24.67
CA ASN A 391 18.10 -15.26 -24.59
C ASN A 391 16.98 -16.11 -23.96
N GLN A 392 15.75 -15.60 -23.85
CA GLN A 392 14.60 -16.43 -23.52
C GLN A 392 14.09 -17.13 -24.78
N ALA A 393 14.69 -18.27 -25.15
CA ALA A 393 14.44 -18.92 -26.44
C ALA A 393 12.95 -19.19 -26.72
N GLN A 394 12.16 -19.50 -25.69
CA GLN A 394 10.74 -19.82 -25.81
C GLN A 394 9.78 -18.66 -25.46
N ALA A 395 10.29 -17.45 -25.21
CA ALA A 395 9.45 -16.28 -24.96
C ALA A 395 8.63 -15.93 -26.20
N LYS A 396 7.32 -15.77 -26.00
CA LYS A 396 6.29 -15.48 -27.02
C LYS A 396 5.02 -14.95 -26.34
N THR A 397 4.10 -14.34 -27.09
CA THR A 397 2.76 -14.00 -26.59
C THR A 397 1.69 -14.85 -27.25
N GLY A 398 0.44 -14.80 -26.76
CA GLY A 398 -0.72 -15.44 -27.40
C GLY A 398 -0.96 -16.91 -27.04
N GLY A 399 0.07 -17.67 -26.66
CA GLY A 399 -0.11 -19.03 -26.12
C GLY A 399 1.08 -19.97 -26.36
N SER A 400 0.90 -21.24 -25.99
CA SER A 400 1.93 -22.29 -26.07
C SER A 400 2.36 -22.63 -27.50
N THR A 401 1.47 -22.48 -28.48
CA THR A 401 1.72 -22.78 -29.90
C THR A 401 2.05 -21.55 -30.73
N SER A 402 2.05 -20.36 -30.12
CA SER A 402 2.38 -19.12 -30.82
C SER A 402 3.83 -19.12 -31.31
N THR A 403 4.06 -18.45 -32.42
CA THR A 403 5.39 -18.19 -32.97
C THR A 403 5.69 -16.68 -33.02
N GLU A 404 4.88 -15.86 -32.35
CA GLU A 404 4.93 -14.41 -32.41
C GLU A 404 5.20 -13.77 -31.04
N LEU A 405 5.85 -12.61 -31.07
CA LEU A 405 5.83 -11.63 -29.99
C LEU A 405 4.92 -10.45 -30.39
N ASP A 406 3.66 -10.51 -29.98
CA ASP A 406 2.66 -9.46 -30.20
C ASP A 406 2.71 -8.40 -29.09
N LEU A 407 3.17 -7.20 -29.46
CA LEU A 407 3.26 -5.99 -28.66
C LEU A 407 2.37 -4.86 -29.22
N SER A 408 1.37 -5.20 -30.05
CA SER A 408 0.44 -4.23 -30.66
C SER A 408 -0.33 -3.40 -29.63
N ALA A 409 -0.47 -3.91 -28.41
CA ALA A 409 -1.16 -3.25 -27.31
C ALA A 409 -0.26 -2.30 -26.48
N GLN A 410 1.06 -2.29 -26.73
CA GLN A 410 2.07 -1.54 -25.97
C GLN A 410 2.43 -0.24 -26.70
N THR A 411 1.49 0.70 -26.73
CA THR A 411 1.64 1.99 -27.43
C THR A 411 2.70 2.92 -26.83
N LYS A 412 3.23 2.61 -25.64
CA LYS A 412 4.27 3.37 -24.94
C LYS A 412 5.65 2.71 -24.96
N LEU A 413 5.82 1.61 -25.71
CA LEU A 413 7.09 0.91 -25.78
C LEU A 413 8.18 1.80 -26.39
N GLU A 414 9.32 1.87 -25.71
CA GLU A 414 10.51 2.66 -26.07
C GLU A 414 11.69 1.73 -26.40
N GLU A 415 11.84 0.63 -25.66
CA GLU A 415 12.96 -0.30 -25.79
C GLU A 415 12.49 -1.77 -25.80
N LEU A 416 12.92 -2.52 -26.82
CA LEU A 416 12.74 -3.97 -26.89
C LEU A 416 14.09 -4.66 -27.12
N GLU A 417 14.39 -5.60 -26.23
CA GLU A 417 15.49 -6.55 -26.38
C GLU A 417 14.92 -7.97 -26.49
N ALA A 418 14.91 -8.53 -27.69
CA ALA A 418 14.37 -9.86 -28.00
C ALA A 418 15.38 -10.80 -28.68
N ARG A 419 16.68 -10.45 -28.67
CA ARG A 419 17.74 -11.32 -29.22
C ARG A 419 17.81 -12.65 -28.48
N GLY A 420 18.09 -13.73 -29.19
CA GLY A 420 18.10 -15.10 -28.66
C GLY A 420 16.72 -15.74 -28.44
N THR A 421 15.61 -15.00 -28.58
CA THR A 421 14.27 -15.59 -28.67
C THR A 421 14.10 -16.36 -30.00
N GLN A 422 13.10 -17.25 -30.10
CA GLN A 422 12.86 -18.07 -31.30
C GLN A 422 11.56 -17.70 -32.04
N VAL A 423 11.03 -16.50 -31.80
CA VAL A 423 9.83 -16.02 -32.51
C VAL A 423 10.13 -15.79 -34.00
N GLN A 424 9.10 -15.94 -34.82
CA GLN A 424 9.14 -15.77 -36.27
C GLN A 424 8.64 -14.38 -36.72
N SER A 425 7.89 -13.69 -35.86
CA SER A 425 7.43 -12.32 -36.05
C SER A 425 7.42 -11.56 -34.72
N VAL A 426 7.64 -10.25 -34.82
CA VAL A 426 7.40 -9.29 -33.73
C VAL A 426 6.43 -8.24 -34.27
N VAL A 427 5.33 -8.02 -33.57
CA VAL A 427 4.32 -7.01 -33.93
C VAL A 427 4.41 -5.87 -32.93
N LEU A 428 4.72 -4.66 -33.41
CA LEU A 428 4.78 -3.46 -32.58
C LEU A 428 3.51 -2.63 -32.73
N ALA A 429 3.16 -1.87 -31.70
CA ALA A 429 2.11 -0.87 -31.79
C ALA A 429 2.52 0.24 -32.76
N LYS A 430 1.66 0.53 -33.75
CA LYS A 430 1.86 1.66 -34.68
C LYS A 430 1.91 2.97 -33.90
N GLY A 431 2.91 3.82 -34.19
CA GLY A 431 3.14 5.09 -33.49
C GLY A 431 3.79 4.95 -32.11
N SER A 432 4.21 3.75 -31.70
CA SER A 432 4.99 3.59 -30.47
C SER A 432 6.30 4.37 -30.53
N PRO A 433 6.77 4.94 -29.39
CA PRO A 433 7.98 5.75 -29.34
C PRO A 433 9.27 4.92 -29.31
N VAL A 434 9.30 3.76 -29.98
CA VAL A 434 10.45 2.85 -29.96
C VAL A 434 11.70 3.53 -30.51
N THR A 435 12.76 3.52 -29.72
CA THR A 435 14.10 4.03 -30.08
C THR A 435 15.14 2.91 -30.10
N LEU A 436 14.90 1.80 -29.40
CA LEU A 436 15.78 0.63 -29.38
C LEU A 436 14.96 -0.63 -29.70
N LEU A 437 15.34 -1.31 -30.77
CA LEU A 437 14.68 -2.50 -31.28
C LEU A 437 15.72 -3.55 -31.64
N HIS A 438 16.00 -4.46 -30.70
CA HIS A 438 16.89 -5.59 -30.91
C HIS A 438 16.09 -6.88 -31.10
N LEU A 439 16.23 -7.50 -32.26
CA LEU A 439 15.37 -8.57 -32.76
C LEU A 439 16.16 -9.88 -32.99
N PRO A 440 15.51 -11.04 -32.86
CA PRO A 440 16.18 -12.33 -33.00
C PRO A 440 16.50 -12.68 -34.47
N GLY A 441 17.48 -13.55 -34.69
CA GLY A 441 17.84 -14.03 -36.04
C GLY A 441 16.86 -15.03 -36.67
N THR A 442 15.74 -15.32 -35.99
CA THR A 442 14.74 -16.32 -36.39
C THR A 442 13.53 -15.75 -37.13
N LEU A 443 13.46 -14.42 -37.28
CA LEU A 443 12.33 -13.78 -37.94
C LEU A 443 12.19 -14.26 -39.40
N THR A 444 10.96 -14.64 -39.75
CA THR A 444 10.54 -14.91 -41.13
C THR A 444 9.79 -13.70 -41.72
N SER A 445 9.22 -12.86 -40.85
CA SER A 445 8.58 -11.60 -41.19
C SER A 445 9.16 -10.47 -40.35
N LEU A 446 9.77 -9.47 -41.02
CA LEU A 446 10.22 -8.23 -40.41
C LEU A 446 9.20 -7.13 -40.72
N ARG A 447 8.61 -6.54 -39.68
CA ARG A 447 7.57 -5.52 -39.79
C ARG A 447 8.01 -4.24 -39.09
N LEU A 448 8.24 -3.19 -39.87
CA LEU A 448 8.59 -1.85 -39.40
C LEU A 448 7.53 -0.88 -39.92
N GLU A 449 6.51 -0.62 -39.11
CA GLU A 449 5.32 0.14 -39.50
C GLU A 449 5.09 1.31 -38.51
N TYR A 450 5.17 2.55 -39.00
CA TYR A 450 4.87 3.78 -38.24
C TYR A 450 5.75 3.97 -36.99
N LEU A 451 7.05 3.69 -37.09
CA LEU A 451 8.00 3.83 -35.99
C LEU A 451 8.80 5.13 -36.13
N GLY A 452 8.12 6.26 -35.87
CA GLY A 452 8.65 7.61 -36.14
C GLY A 452 9.91 8.02 -35.37
N ARG A 453 10.26 7.32 -34.30
CA ARG A 453 11.46 7.59 -33.47
C ARG A 453 12.59 6.58 -33.67
N LEU A 454 12.34 5.49 -34.39
CA LEU A 454 13.35 4.46 -34.61
C LEU A 454 14.34 4.96 -35.67
N THR A 455 15.62 4.75 -35.42
CA THR A 455 16.71 5.08 -36.34
C THR A 455 17.51 3.83 -36.67
N THR A 456 18.31 3.85 -37.74
CA THR A 456 19.18 2.72 -38.10
C THR A 456 20.08 2.28 -36.94
N GLY A 457 20.64 3.22 -36.16
CA GLY A 457 21.48 2.90 -35.00
C GLY A 457 20.72 2.28 -33.81
N GLY A 458 19.40 2.44 -33.77
CA GLY A 458 18.52 1.83 -32.76
C GLY A 458 17.95 0.48 -33.18
N LEU A 459 18.12 0.06 -34.43
CA LEU A 459 17.64 -1.21 -34.96
C LEU A 459 18.80 -2.21 -35.03
N THR A 460 18.60 -3.41 -34.50
CA THR A 460 19.54 -4.53 -34.67
C THR A 460 18.77 -5.81 -34.85
N LEU A 461 19.14 -6.60 -35.85
CA LEU A 461 18.64 -7.95 -36.07
C LEU A 461 19.84 -8.91 -36.05
N GLU A 462 19.77 -10.02 -35.31
CA GLU A 462 20.91 -10.96 -35.24
C GLU A 462 21.24 -11.61 -36.58
N SER A 463 20.24 -11.77 -37.45
CA SER A 463 20.41 -12.28 -38.81
C SER A 463 19.20 -11.95 -39.68
N TYR A 464 19.45 -11.52 -40.92
CA TYR A 464 18.42 -11.30 -41.94
C TYR A 464 18.12 -12.57 -42.76
N SER A 465 18.91 -13.63 -42.63
CA SER A 465 18.93 -14.79 -43.55
C SER A 465 17.61 -15.58 -43.66
N LYS A 466 16.71 -15.46 -42.68
CA LYS A 466 15.42 -16.15 -42.64
C LYS A 466 14.24 -15.26 -43.02
N VAL A 467 14.45 -13.95 -43.17
CA VAL A 467 13.39 -12.99 -43.48
C VAL A 467 12.94 -13.23 -44.92
N LYS A 468 11.66 -13.60 -45.08
CA LYS A 468 11.00 -13.81 -46.39
C LYS A 468 9.96 -12.74 -46.68
N THR A 469 9.46 -12.08 -45.64
CA THR A 469 8.49 -10.99 -45.74
C THR A 469 9.07 -9.77 -45.05
N PHE A 470 9.11 -8.65 -45.75
CA PHE A 470 9.50 -7.36 -45.19
C PHE A 470 8.38 -6.36 -45.43
N ILE A 471 7.87 -5.78 -44.34
CA ILE A 471 6.85 -4.73 -44.37
C ILE A 471 7.49 -3.47 -43.80
N PHE A 472 7.51 -2.42 -44.62
CA PHE A 472 8.09 -1.13 -44.26
C PHE A 472 7.11 -0.02 -44.59
N ASP A 473 6.75 0.78 -43.59
CA ASP A 473 5.87 1.94 -43.77
C ASP A 473 6.23 3.01 -42.73
N SER A 474 6.33 4.26 -43.18
CA SER A 474 6.38 5.46 -42.32
C SER A 474 7.42 5.39 -41.18
N CYS A 475 8.65 4.96 -41.49
CA CYS A 475 9.81 4.93 -40.57
C CYS A 475 10.90 5.90 -41.04
N PRO A 476 10.74 7.23 -40.85
CA PRO A 476 11.57 8.26 -41.48
C PRO A 476 13.05 8.25 -41.03
N GLY A 477 13.38 7.63 -39.90
CA GLY A 477 14.75 7.52 -39.40
C GLY A 477 15.52 6.30 -39.93
N ILE A 478 14.93 5.49 -40.81
CA ILE A 478 15.52 4.26 -41.34
C ILE A 478 15.50 4.32 -42.87
N ASP A 479 16.66 4.07 -43.47
CA ASP A 479 16.75 3.78 -44.89
C ASP A 479 16.56 2.28 -45.11
N TRP A 480 15.40 1.89 -45.64
CA TRP A 480 15.05 0.48 -45.82
C TRP A 480 15.94 -0.22 -46.85
N GLU A 481 16.51 0.50 -47.83
CA GLU A 481 17.40 -0.08 -48.85
C GLU A 481 18.68 -0.63 -48.20
N THR A 482 19.18 0.07 -47.17
CA THR A 482 20.37 -0.35 -46.41
C THR A 482 20.15 -1.61 -45.57
N LEU A 483 18.90 -2.02 -45.35
CA LEU A 483 18.57 -3.22 -44.56
C LEU A 483 18.51 -4.50 -45.39
N LEU A 484 18.40 -4.38 -46.72
CA LEU A 484 18.27 -5.52 -47.64
C LEU A 484 19.52 -5.74 -48.52
N GLY A 485 20.50 -4.84 -48.41
CA GLY A 485 21.75 -4.82 -49.19
C GLY A 485 22.85 -5.72 -48.67
#